data_AF-A0A3M1LS09-F1
#
_entry.id   AF-A0A3M1LS09-F1
#
_cell.length_a   1.000
_cell.length_b   1.000
_cell.length_c   1.000
_cell.angle_alpha   90.00
_cell.angle_beta   90.00
_cell.angle_gamma   90.00
#
_symmetry.space_group_name_H-M   'P 1'
#
loop_
_entity.id
_entity.type
_entity.pdbx_description
1 polymer ?
#
loop_
_entity_poly.entity_id
_entity_poly.type
_entity_poly.pdbx_seq_one_letter_code
_entity_poly.pdbx_strand_id
1 'polypeptide(L)'
;GTIIMQRILRDGDTYKCWVVFDERIDQTLRTIVAALKPFGPLNIQLRVRDGVPYVFELNARCSGTTAARAISGFNEPKIVADWLLRGEEPRYEIRPTTIYRYWKEFVVEQEQLEAVRERRCHRNPNFRKL
;
A
#
# COMPACT_ATOMS: atom_id res chain seq x y z
N GLY A 1 6.31 -0.10 11.32
CA GLY A 1 6.51 1.30 10.90
C GLY A 1 5.24 1.90 10.33
N THR A 2 5.21 3.21 10.17
CA THR A 2 4.06 4.00 9.71
C THR A 2 4.51 4.97 8.63
N ILE A 3 3.70 5.12 7.58
CA ILE A 3 3.82 6.21 6.60
C ILE A 3 2.48 6.94 6.53
N ILE A 4 2.51 8.27 6.70
CA ILE A 4 1.32 9.11 6.65
C ILE A 4 1.32 9.84 5.32
N MET A 5 0.23 9.71 4.57
CA MET A 5 0.03 10.45 3.32
C MET A 5 -1.29 11.20 3.37
N GLN A 6 -1.23 12.51 3.17
CA GLN A 6 -2.41 13.30 2.86
C GLN A 6 -2.72 13.13 1.38
N ARG A 7 -4.01 13.10 1.03
CA ARG A 7 -4.45 12.79 -0.33
C ARG A 7 -5.66 13.58 -0.78
N ILE A 8 -5.75 13.74 -2.09
CA ILE A 8 -6.94 14.16 -2.81
C ILE A 8 -7.49 12.94 -3.55
N LEU A 9 -8.79 12.71 -3.42
CA LEU A 9 -9.47 11.61 -4.10
C LEU A 9 -10.04 12.05 -5.45
N ARG A 10 -10.18 11.09 -6.36
CA ARG A 10 -11.00 11.16 -7.58
C ARG A 10 -11.70 9.81 -7.70
N ASP A 11 -13.03 9.80 -7.77
CA ASP A 11 -13.82 8.58 -7.96
C ASP A 11 -13.46 7.41 -7.00
N GLY A 12 -13.18 7.74 -5.74
CA GLY A 12 -12.82 6.77 -4.70
C GLY A 12 -11.34 6.37 -4.66
N ASP A 13 -10.54 6.76 -5.65
CA ASP A 13 -9.11 6.47 -5.74
C ASP A 13 -8.25 7.70 -5.41
N THR A 14 -7.00 7.48 -5.01
CA THR A 14 -6.10 8.60 -4.66
C THR A 14 -5.53 9.25 -5.91
N TYR A 15 -5.93 10.47 -6.24
CA TYR A 15 -5.42 11.16 -7.42
C TYR A 15 -4.06 11.83 -7.17
N LYS A 16 -3.94 12.53 -6.03
CA LYS A 16 -2.70 13.19 -5.61
C LYS A 16 -2.46 12.86 -4.15
N CYS A 17 -1.21 12.70 -3.76
CA CYS A 17 -0.85 12.55 -2.36
C CYS A 17 0.54 13.08 -2.06
N TRP A 18 0.79 13.38 -0.80
CA TRP A 18 2.11 13.79 -0.32
C TRP A 18 2.36 13.23 1.07
N VAL A 19 3.63 12.96 1.34
CA VAL A 19 4.08 12.51 2.66
C VAL A 19 3.92 13.65 3.67
N VAL A 20 3.35 13.34 4.82
CA VAL A 20 3.19 14.25 5.94
C VAL A 20 3.88 13.62 7.15
N PHE A 21 4.58 14.45 7.92
CA PHE A 21 5.12 14.07 9.22
C PHE A 21 4.28 14.78 10.28
N ASP A 22 3.43 14.02 10.98
CA ASP A 22 2.55 14.53 12.03
C ASP A 22 2.59 13.57 13.22
N GLU A 23 3.13 14.06 14.34
CA GLU A 23 3.36 13.27 15.54
C GLU A 23 2.05 12.78 16.18
N ARG A 24 0.98 13.58 16.12
CA ARG A 24 -0.32 13.21 16.72
C ARG A 24 -0.96 12.07 15.95
N ILE A 25 -0.91 12.16 14.62
CA ILE A 25 -1.35 11.07 13.75
C ILE A 25 -0.49 9.84 14.00
N ASP A 26 0.84 9.97 14.05
CA ASP A 26 1.75 8.83 14.26
C ASP A 26 1.45 8.09 15.58
N GLN A 27 1.28 8.82 16.68
CA GLN A 27 0.93 8.26 17.99
C GLN A 27 -0.43 7.55 17.96
N THR A 28 -1.42 8.11 17.26
CA THR A 28 -2.73 7.48 17.06
C THR A 28 -2.59 6.15 16.31
N LEU A 29 -1.83 6.15 15.21
CA LEU A 29 -1.59 4.95 14.41
C LEU A 29 -0.84 3.88 15.22
N ARG A 30 0.18 4.26 16.02
CA ARG A 30 0.91 3.33 16.89
C ARG A 30 0.01 2.65 17.92
N THR A 31 -0.90 3.41 18.53
CA THR A 31 -1.87 2.88 19.50
C THR A 31 -2.75 1.81 18.85
N ILE A 32 -3.27 2.10 17.66
CA ILE A 32 -4.10 1.17 16.90
C ILE A 32 -3.32 -0.09 16.49
N VAL A 33 -2.11 0.09 15.96
CA VAL A 33 -1.25 -1.03 15.52
C VAL A 33 -0.85 -1.92 16.71
N ALA A 34 -0.55 -1.33 17.87
CA ALA A 34 -0.22 -2.08 19.09
C ALA A 34 -1.41 -2.93 19.59
N ALA A 35 -2.63 -2.42 19.45
CA ALA A 35 -3.85 -3.14 19.82
C ALA A 35 -4.19 -4.26 18.81
N LEU A 36 -4.11 -3.97 17.50
CA LEU A 36 -4.50 -4.90 16.45
C LEU A 36 -3.45 -5.95 16.10
N LYS A 37 -2.17 -5.65 16.33
CA LYS A 37 -1.02 -6.51 16.00
C LYS A 37 -1.10 -7.08 14.57
N PRO A 38 -1.25 -6.24 13.54
CA PRO A 38 -1.47 -6.71 12.19
C PRO A 38 -0.28 -7.54 11.69
N PHE A 39 -0.60 -8.66 11.04
CA PHE A 39 0.37 -9.47 10.31
C PHE A 39 0.44 -8.99 8.86
N GLY A 40 1.40 -8.11 8.58
CA GLY A 40 1.59 -7.49 7.26
C GLY A 40 0.97 -6.08 7.14
N PRO A 41 0.63 -5.64 5.92
CA PRO A 41 0.23 -4.26 5.67
C PRO A 41 -1.18 -3.97 6.19
N LEU A 42 -1.32 -2.85 6.91
CA LEU A 42 -2.60 -2.31 7.37
C LEU A 42 -2.75 -0.89 6.84
N ASN A 43 -3.73 -0.68 5.96
CA ASN A 43 -4.08 0.64 5.46
C ASN A 43 -5.19 1.27 6.31
N ILE A 44 -4.81 2.30 7.08
CA ILE A 44 -5.69 3.04 7.99
C ILE A 44 -6.13 4.33 7.31
N GLN A 45 -7.44 4.55 7.19
CA GLN A 45 -7.99 5.79 6.67
C GLN A 45 -8.59 6.63 7.79
N LEU A 46 -8.22 7.90 7.82
CA LEU A 46 -8.64 8.85 8.84
C LEU A 46 -8.88 10.24 8.26
N ARG A 47 -9.62 11.06 9.01
CA ARG A 47 -9.74 12.51 8.80
C ARG A 47 -9.27 13.23 10.04
N VAL A 48 -8.75 14.45 9.88
CA VAL A 48 -8.39 15.31 11.00
C VAL A 48 -9.47 16.41 11.13
N ARG A 49 -10.02 16.57 12.32
CA ARG A 49 -10.94 17.66 12.68
C ARG A 49 -10.42 18.32 13.95
N ASP A 50 -10.20 19.64 13.92
CA ASP A 50 -9.67 20.42 15.04
C ASP A 50 -8.35 19.86 15.60
N GLY A 51 -7.49 19.36 14.71
CA GLY A 51 -6.21 18.74 15.09
C GLY A 51 -6.32 17.35 15.72
N VAL A 52 -7.52 16.76 15.75
CA VAL A 52 -7.79 15.40 16.27
C VAL A 52 -8.00 14.42 15.11
N PRO A 53 -7.25 13.31 15.04
CA PRO A 53 -7.45 12.26 14.04
C PRO A 53 -8.63 11.34 14.38
N TYR A 54 -9.52 11.13 13.42
CA TYR A 54 -10.67 10.23 13.48
C TYR A 54 -10.52 9.14 12.41
N VAL A 55 -10.31 7.91 12.84
CA VAL A 55 -10.25 6.73 11.96
C VAL A 55 -11.65 6.28 11.60
N PHE A 56 -11.88 6.01 10.31
CA PHE A 56 -13.17 5.54 9.81
C PHE A 56 -13.07 4.27 8.97
N GLU A 57 -11.88 3.82 8.59
CA GLU A 57 -11.71 2.58 7.81
C GLU A 57 -10.35 1.91 8.10
N LEU A 58 -10.37 0.60 8.25
CA LEU A 58 -9.19 -0.25 8.39
C LEU A 58 -9.21 -1.33 7.30
N ASN A 59 -8.16 -1.38 6.48
CA ASN A 59 -8.01 -2.38 5.43
C ASN A 59 -6.77 -3.23 5.69
N ALA A 60 -6.95 -4.49 6.07
CA ALA A 60 -5.87 -5.45 6.31
C ALA A 60 -5.29 -6.00 4.99
N ARG A 61 -4.74 -5.11 4.17
CA ARG A 61 -4.13 -5.38 2.86
C ARG A 61 -3.25 -4.21 2.41
N CYS A 62 -2.53 -4.42 1.32
CA CYS A 62 -1.88 -3.34 0.57
C CYS A 62 -2.91 -2.27 0.11
N SER A 63 -2.49 -1.02 0.11
CA SER A 63 -3.29 0.12 -0.34
C SER A 63 -3.28 0.24 -1.87
N GLY A 64 -4.29 0.89 -2.45
CA GLY A 64 -4.20 1.37 -3.85
C GLY A 64 -3.05 2.39 -4.06
N THR A 65 -2.51 2.95 -2.97
CA THR A 65 -1.34 3.85 -2.97
C THR A 65 -0.02 3.14 -2.68
N THR A 66 0.04 1.80 -2.67
CA THR A 66 1.26 1.05 -2.37
C THR A 66 2.45 1.48 -3.24
N ALA A 67 2.25 1.71 -4.54
CA ALA A 67 3.32 2.19 -5.41
C ALA A 67 3.85 3.56 -4.99
N ALA A 68 2.95 4.48 -4.61
CA ALA A 68 3.34 5.81 -4.11
C ALA A 68 4.13 5.71 -2.80
N ARG A 69 3.73 4.83 -1.88
CA ARG A 69 4.44 4.58 -0.62
C ARG A 69 5.81 3.97 -0.84
N ALA A 70 5.93 3.02 -1.77
CA ALA A 70 7.20 2.42 -2.17
C ALA A 70 8.18 3.46 -2.72
N ILE A 71 7.71 4.34 -3.62
CA ILE A 71 8.51 5.47 -4.15
C ILE A 71 8.93 6.41 -3.01
N SER A 72 8.08 6.59 -2.01
CA SER A 72 8.36 7.39 -0.81
C SER A 72 9.29 6.70 0.19
N GLY A 73 9.81 5.51 -0.11
CA GLY A 73 10.72 4.74 0.75
C GLY A 73 10.07 3.77 1.74
N PHE A 74 8.76 3.53 1.60
CA PHE A 74 8.00 2.56 2.39
C PHE A 74 7.39 1.49 1.49
N ASN A 75 8.21 0.53 1.04
CA ASN A 75 7.80 -0.52 0.10
C ASN A 75 7.23 -1.74 0.85
N GLU A 76 5.95 -1.69 1.23
CA GLU A 76 5.33 -2.73 2.06
C GLU A 76 5.42 -4.15 1.47
N PRO A 77 5.14 -4.37 0.16
CA PRO A 77 5.25 -5.72 -0.42
C PRO A 77 6.66 -6.29 -0.33
N LYS A 78 7.68 -5.46 -0.60
CA LYS A 78 9.07 -5.89 -0.49
C LYS A 78 9.43 -6.22 0.97
N ILE A 79 9.10 -5.33 1.91
CA ILE A 79 9.34 -5.54 3.35
C ILE A 79 8.74 -6.87 3.82
N VAL A 80 7.49 -7.14 3.47
CA VAL A 80 6.79 -8.38 3.85
C VAL A 80 7.44 -9.60 3.20
N ALA A 81 7.79 -9.51 1.90
CA ALA A 81 8.43 -10.61 1.19
C ALA A 81 9.83 -10.92 1.75
N ASP A 82 10.66 -9.91 2.03
CA ASP A 82 11.98 -10.09 2.61
C ASP A 82 11.88 -10.72 4.01
N TRP A 83 10.93 -10.27 4.83
CA TRP A 83 10.70 -10.85 6.14
C TRP A 83 10.25 -12.32 6.05
N LEU A 84 9.24 -12.64 5.24
CA LEU A 84 8.70 -13.99 5.11
C LEU A 84 9.66 -14.98 4.45
N LEU A 85 10.39 -14.55 3.43
CA LEU A 85 11.20 -15.44 2.59
C LEU A 85 12.67 -15.48 3.00
N ARG A 86 13.17 -14.45 3.70
CA ARG A 86 14.59 -14.30 4.03
C ARG A 86 14.83 -14.07 5.52
N GLY A 87 13.79 -13.86 6.33
CA GLY A 87 13.92 -13.51 7.75
C GLY A 87 14.57 -12.14 7.98
N GLU A 88 14.54 -11.26 6.97
CA GLU A 88 15.11 -9.92 7.10
C GLU A 88 14.18 -9.02 7.92
N GLU A 89 14.75 -8.35 8.92
CA GLU A 89 13.99 -7.37 9.71
C GLU A 89 13.51 -6.20 8.83
N PRO A 90 12.26 -5.74 9.00
CA PRO A 90 11.71 -4.62 8.25
C PRO A 90 12.58 -3.36 8.31
N ARG A 91 13.01 -2.85 7.15
CA ARG A 91 13.73 -1.58 7.01
C ARG A 91 13.03 -0.67 6.02
N TYR A 92 12.96 0.61 6.36
CA TYR A 92 12.35 1.65 5.53
C TYR A 92 12.91 3.02 5.92
N GLU A 93 12.94 3.95 4.98
CA GLU A 93 13.35 5.33 5.19
C GLU A 93 12.41 6.22 4.40
N ILE A 94 11.53 6.94 5.11
CA ILE A 94 10.47 7.72 4.46
C ILE A 94 11.04 9.05 4.00
N ARG A 95 10.82 9.36 2.73
CA ARG A 95 11.26 10.61 2.11
C ARG A 95 10.09 11.56 1.89
N PRO A 96 10.26 12.88 2.16
CA PRO A 96 9.27 13.88 1.76
C PRO A 96 9.08 13.84 0.25
N THR A 97 7.89 13.46 -0.20
CA THR A 97 7.57 13.28 -1.62
C THR A 97 6.13 13.66 -1.89
N THR A 98 5.88 14.16 -3.10
CA THR A 98 4.55 14.46 -3.63
C THR A 98 4.34 13.65 -4.90
N ILE A 99 3.22 12.94 -4.97
CA ILE A 99 2.88 12.02 -6.06
C ILE A 99 1.63 12.53 -6.78
N TYR A 100 1.75 12.67 -8.09
CA TYR A 100 0.65 12.94 -9.01
C TYR A 100 0.40 11.68 -9.83
N ARG A 101 -0.79 11.09 -9.70
CA ARG A 101 -1.16 9.89 -10.45
C ARG A 101 -1.93 10.30 -11.70
N TYR A 102 -1.50 9.81 -12.85
CA TYR A 102 -2.18 10.00 -14.13
C TYR A 102 -2.44 8.64 -14.77
N TRP A 103 -3.42 8.62 -15.67
CA TRP A 103 -3.72 7.44 -16.47
C TRP A 103 -2.85 7.46 -17.72
N LYS A 104 -2.36 6.29 -18.10
CA LYS A 104 -1.62 6.08 -19.33
C LYS A 104 -2.13 4.80 -19.98
N GLU A 105 -2.42 4.88 -21.27
CA GLU A 105 -2.77 3.72 -22.09
C GLU A 105 -1.54 2.82 -22.24
N PHE A 106 -1.76 1.52 -22.08
CA PHE A 106 -0.76 0.50 -22.38
C PHE A 106 -1.31 -0.35 -23.52
N VAL A 107 -0.64 -0.28 -24.67
CA VAL A 107 -1.03 -1.03 -25.87
C VAL A 107 -0.45 -2.43 -25.79
N VAL A 108 -1.31 -3.43 -26.02
CA VAL A 108 -0.94 -4.85 -26.08
C VAL A 108 -1.46 -5.40 -27.39
N GLU A 109 -0.60 -6.10 -28.12
CA GLU A 109 -1.01 -6.73 -29.38
C GLU A 109 -1.91 -7.93 -29.12
N GLN A 110 -2.92 -8.12 -29.97
CA GLN A 110 -3.93 -9.17 -29.80
C GLN A 110 -3.31 -10.58 -29.73
N GLU A 111 -2.27 -10.84 -30.55
CA GLU A 111 -1.54 -12.11 -30.56
C GLU A 111 -0.87 -12.41 -29.20
N GLN A 112 -0.36 -11.38 -28.51
CA GLN A 112 0.24 -11.53 -27.19
C GLN A 112 -0.82 -11.92 -26.14
N LEU A 113 -2.04 -11.38 -26.27
CA LEU A 113 -3.14 -11.72 -25.39
C LEU A 113 -3.60 -13.18 -25.59
N GLU A 114 -3.64 -13.63 -26.85
CA GLU A 114 -3.99 -15.00 -27.21
C GLU A 114 -2.95 -16.00 -26.70
N ALA A 115 -1.66 -15.71 -26.86
CA ALA A 115 -0.57 -16.56 -26.35
C ALA A 115 -0.64 -16.75 -24.81
N VAL A 116 -1.03 -15.72 -24.04
CA VAL A 116 -1.19 -15.85 -22.58
C VAL A 116 -2.38 -16.75 -22.21
N ARG A 117 -3.48 -16.68 -22.96
CA ARG A 117 -4.67 -17.51 -22.74
C ARG A 117 -4.38 -19.00 -22.96
N GLU A 118 -3.65 -19.31 -24.03
CA GLU A 118 -3.27 -20.69 -24.37
C GLU A 118 -2.29 -21.30 -23.37
N ARG A 119 -1.32 -20.50 -22.89
CA ARG A 119 -0.26 -20.98 -21.99
C ARG A 119 -0.71 -21.29 -20.56
N ARG A 120 -1.98 -21.03 -20.19
CA ARG A 120 -2.55 -21.23 -18.82
C ARG A 120 -1.48 -21.06 -17.74
N CYS A 121 -0.95 -19.84 -17.58
CA CYS A 121 0.17 -19.56 -16.69
C CYS A 121 0.02 -20.28 -15.34
N HIS A 122 0.82 -21.35 -15.19
CA HIS A 122 1.13 -22.13 -14.00
C HIS A 122 -0.05 -22.71 -13.20
N ARG A 123 -0.56 -23.88 -13.61
CA ARG A 123 -1.15 -24.84 -12.66
C ARG A 123 -0.02 -25.34 -11.75
N ASN A 124 0.24 -24.66 -10.64
CA ASN A 124 0.97 -25.29 -9.55
C ASN A 124 -0.02 -26.27 -8.86
N PRO A 125 0.15 -27.59 -8.98
CA PRO A 125 -0.77 -28.57 -8.38
C PRO A 125 -0.85 -28.46 -6.84
N ASN A 126 0.09 -27.74 -6.20
CA ASN A 126 0.15 -27.56 -4.75
C ASN A 126 -0.59 -26.32 -4.22
N PHE A 127 -1.18 -25.47 -5.08
CA PHE A 127 -1.98 -24.33 -4.65
C PHE A 127 -3.46 -24.57 -4.94
N ARG A 128 -4.21 -25.03 -3.94
CA ARG A 128 -5.68 -25.00 -3.95
C ARG A 128 -6.14 -23.56 -3.68
N LYS A 129 -7.06 -23.04 -4.51
CA LYS A 129 -7.94 -21.95 -4.10
C LYS A 129 -8.76 -22.46 -2.90
N LEU A 130 -8.69 -21.74 -1.78
CA LEU A 130 -9.68 -21.83 -0.70
C LEU A 130 -11.00 -21.20 -1.17
#